data_AF-A0A6G9AKR5-F1
#
_entry.id   AF-A0A6G9AKR5-F1
#
_cell.length_a   1.000
_cell.length_b   1.000
_cell.length_c   1.000
_cell.angle_alpha   90.00
_cell.angle_beta   90.00
_cell.angle_gamma   90.00
#
_symmetry.space_group_name_H-M   'P 1'
#
loop_
_entity.id
_entity.type
_entity.pdbx_description
1 polymer ?
#
loop_
_entity_poly.entity_id
_entity_poly.type
_entity_poly.pdbx_seq_one_letter_code
_entity_poly.pdbx_strand_id
1 'polypeptide(L)'
;MKPILILLMLVSGFMSLAQSSSTLNTVINEDGKVMSIQVDGERNGRAVKYDRTFDVTKLSSSEKDALKNRVLDSLGIGQSISIPEAVAHRDRSPGDSEGVAVPAKPREAPSVTIPKPPVPPIPPADAGQTVVTFRCESCTGKVKLEITSPTEDYSIERDAKVNTDKRLFPYQIPLSSGEYNLKYYQNGVLQIQSKFTVKSGETNTVVVK
;
A
#
# COMPACT_ATOMS: atom_id res chain seq x y z
N MET A 1 15.05 -57.02 -10.01
CA MET A 1 15.52 -55.97 -9.08
C MET A 1 15.79 -54.65 -9.80
N LYS A 2 14.78 -54.01 -10.40
CA LYS A 2 14.92 -52.74 -11.15
C LYS A 2 13.84 -51.64 -10.88
N PRO A 3 12.74 -51.85 -10.13
CA PRO A 3 11.75 -50.77 -9.94
C PRO A 3 12.09 -49.79 -8.80
N ILE A 4 13.10 -50.08 -7.97
CA ILE A 4 13.39 -49.27 -6.76
C ILE A 4 14.02 -47.91 -7.11
N LEU A 5 14.75 -47.80 -8.22
CA LEU A 5 15.41 -46.55 -8.63
C LEU A 5 14.44 -45.47 -9.15
N ILE A 6 13.28 -45.86 -9.71
CA ILE A 6 12.32 -44.91 -10.26
C ILE A 6 11.51 -44.22 -9.16
N LEU A 7 11.30 -44.90 -8.02
CA LEU A 7 10.57 -44.33 -6.88
C LEU A 7 11.37 -43.23 -6.15
N LEU A 8 12.71 -43.30 -6.18
CA LEU A 8 13.57 -42.35 -5.46
C LEU A 8 13.66 -40.97 -6.15
N MET A 9 13.42 -40.89 -7.46
CA MET A 9 13.51 -39.64 -8.24
C MET A 9 12.25 -38.76 -8.17
N LEU A 10 11.11 -39.26 -7.67
CA LEU A 10 9.86 -38.49 -7.61
C LEU A 10 9.72 -37.60 -6.35
N VAL A 11 10.66 -37.67 -5.40
CA VAL A 11 10.50 -37.01 -4.07
C VAL A 11 11.28 -35.69 -3.95
N SER A 12 12.11 -35.33 -4.94
CA SER A 12 13.00 -34.15 -4.88
C SER A 12 12.44 -32.86 -5.52
N GLY A 13 11.11 -32.71 -5.60
CA GLY A 13 10.46 -31.66 -6.40
C GLY A 13 9.82 -30.47 -5.67
N PHE A 14 9.86 -30.38 -4.34
CA PHE A 14 9.07 -29.36 -3.61
C PHE A 14 9.91 -28.51 -2.65
N MET A 15 10.91 -27.79 -3.18
CA MET A 15 11.60 -26.76 -2.39
C MET A 15 11.31 -25.38 -2.97
N SER A 16 10.45 -24.67 -2.23
CA SER A 16 10.43 -23.21 -2.05
C SER A 16 9.88 -22.34 -3.18
N LEU A 17 8.55 -22.31 -3.31
CA LEU A 17 7.86 -21.09 -3.71
C LEU A 17 7.76 -20.15 -2.50
N ALA A 18 8.89 -19.59 -2.06
CA ALA A 18 8.88 -18.40 -1.23
C ALA A 18 8.49 -17.20 -2.11
N GLN A 19 7.24 -17.17 -2.58
CA GLN A 19 6.66 -15.95 -3.12
C GLN A 19 6.67 -14.94 -1.97
N SER A 20 7.68 -14.07 -1.98
CA SER A 20 7.83 -12.95 -1.04
C SER A 20 6.65 -12.00 -1.24
N SER A 21 5.51 -12.34 -0.63
CA SER A 21 4.27 -11.62 -0.75
C SER A 21 4.43 -10.31 0.00
N SER A 22 4.75 -9.26 -0.76
CA SER A 22 4.90 -7.91 -0.26
C SER A 22 3.53 -7.44 0.23
N THR A 23 3.33 -7.41 1.56
CA THR A 23 2.12 -6.89 2.20
C THR A 23 2.44 -5.47 2.59
N LEU A 24 1.93 -4.49 1.85
CA LEU A 24 2.10 -3.07 2.14
C LEU A 24 0.76 -2.48 2.53
N ASN A 25 0.69 -1.86 3.70
CA ASN A 25 -0.45 -1.10 4.19
C ASN A 25 -0.11 0.39 4.07
N THR A 26 -0.82 1.11 3.22
CA THR A 26 -0.59 2.55 2.98
C THR A 26 -1.79 3.34 3.47
N VAL A 27 -1.65 4.11 4.54
CA VAL A 27 -2.66 5.08 5.00
C VAL A 27 -2.20 6.46 4.56
N ILE A 28 -3.08 7.20 3.88
CA ILE A 28 -2.82 8.60 3.53
C ILE A 28 -4.00 9.41 4.07
N ASN A 29 -3.72 10.32 5.00
CA ASN A 29 -4.71 11.26 5.49
C ASN A 29 -4.32 12.68 5.07
N GLU A 30 -5.28 13.45 4.57
CA GLU A 30 -5.07 14.83 4.17
C GLU A 30 -6.19 15.71 4.74
N ASP A 31 -5.82 16.62 5.64
CA ASP A 31 -6.77 17.50 6.33
C ASP A 31 -6.70 18.95 5.78
N GLY A 32 -6.22 19.11 4.54
CA GLY A 32 -6.03 20.40 3.86
C GLY A 32 -4.85 21.25 4.38
N LYS A 33 -4.49 21.12 5.66
CA LYS A 33 -3.31 21.77 6.27
C LYS A 33 -2.09 20.85 6.28
N VAL A 34 -2.30 19.59 6.64
CA VAL A 34 -1.24 18.59 6.72
C VAL A 34 -1.62 17.35 5.93
N MET A 35 -0.60 16.68 5.39
CA MET A 35 -0.71 15.38 4.75
C MET A 35 0.12 14.37 5.54
N SER A 36 -0.52 13.35 6.10
CA SER A 36 0.14 12.23 6.78
C SER A 36 0.19 11.01 5.87
N ILE A 37 1.39 10.46 5.66
CA ILE A 37 1.62 9.25 4.86
C ILE A 37 2.24 8.21 5.79
N GLN A 38 1.49 7.13 6.02
CA GLN A 38 1.94 5.96 6.77
C GLN A 38 2.01 4.76 5.82
N VAL A 39 3.16 4.09 5.82
CA VAL A 39 3.38 2.88 5.07
C VAL A 39 4.04 1.87 6.01
N ASP A 40 3.36 0.76 6.25
CA ASP A 40 3.91 -0.36 7.02
C ASP A 40 3.77 -1.64 6.20
N GLY A 41 4.85 -2.43 6.14
CA GLY A 41 4.80 -3.68 5.41
C GLY A 41 6.16 -4.28 5.08
N GLU A 42 6.15 -5.22 4.15
CA GLU A 42 7.37 -5.77 3.56
C GLU A 42 7.32 -5.64 2.04
N ARG A 43 8.47 -5.34 1.44
CA ARG A 43 8.67 -5.29 -0.01
C ARG A 43 10.01 -5.90 -0.37
N ASN A 44 10.03 -6.85 -1.30
CA ASN A 44 11.26 -7.54 -1.73
C ASN A 44 12.07 -8.12 -0.53
N GLY A 45 11.38 -8.67 0.47
CA GLY A 45 11.98 -9.20 1.69
C GLY A 45 12.56 -8.15 2.64
N ARG A 46 12.26 -6.87 2.43
CA ARG A 46 12.68 -5.76 3.31
C ARG A 46 11.45 -5.17 3.99
N ALA A 47 11.51 -5.07 5.32
CA ALA A 47 10.51 -4.32 6.07
C ALA A 47 10.58 -2.84 5.66
N VAL A 48 9.44 -2.29 5.26
CA VAL A 48 9.23 -0.87 4.96
C VAL A 48 8.34 -0.31 6.06
N LYS A 49 8.88 0.64 6.82
CA LYS A 49 8.14 1.40 7.80
C LYS A 49 8.39 2.88 7.55
N TYR A 50 7.33 3.60 7.24
CA TYR A 50 7.36 5.02 6.93
C TYR A 50 6.18 5.68 7.61
N ASP A 51 6.44 6.76 8.34
CA ASP A 51 5.42 7.57 8.99
C ASP A 51 5.93 9.01 8.96
N ARG A 52 5.34 9.83 8.08
CA ARG A 52 5.71 11.24 7.92
C ARG A 52 4.47 12.09 7.72
N THR A 53 4.50 13.27 8.32
CA THR A 53 3.51 14.31 8.13
C THR A 53 4.18 15.51 7.48
N PHE A 54 3.50 16.09 6.49
CA PHE A 54 3.95 17.22 5.69
C PHE A 54 3.00 18.40 5.87
N ASP A 55 3.54 19.61 5.99
CA ASP A 55 2.75 20.83 5.83
C ASP A 55 2.46 21.03 4.35
N VAL A 56 1.17 21.04 4.00
CA VAL A 56 0.69 21.19 2.62
C VAL A 56 -0.13 22.47 2.43
N THR A 57 -0.12 23.39 3.40
CA THR A 57 -0.91 24.64 3.37
C THR A 57 -0.59 25.53 2.17
N LYS A 58 0.64 25.45 1.65
CA LYS A 58 1.14 26.24 0.52
C LYS A 58 1.25 25.44 -0.78
N LEU A 59 0.79 24.20 -0.79
CA LEU A 59 0.84 23.33 -1.96
C LEU A 59 -0.51 23.34 -2.66
N SER A 60 -0.48 23.53 -3.98
CA SER A 60 -1.61 23.25 -4.85
C SER A 60 -1.93 21.75 -4.89
N SER A 61 -3.14 21.39 -5.32
CA SER A 61 -3.55 19.97 -5.40
C SER A 61 -2.59 19.11 -6.22
N SER A 62 -2.08 19.64 -7.34
CA SER A 62 -1.10 18.94 -8.18
C SER A 62 0.25 18.74 -7.49
N GLU A 63 0.69 19.70 -6.67
CA GLU A 63 1.92 19.57 -5.87
C GLU A 63 1.77 18.57 -4.72
N LYS A 64 0.57 18.49 -4.13
CA LYS A 64 0.24 17.47 -3.13
C LYS A 64 0.27 16.07 -3.73
N ASP A 65 -0.32 15.89 -4.91
CA ASP A 65 -0.25 14.63 -5.65
C ASP A 65 1.18 14.28 -6.05
N ALA A 66 1.96 15.26 -6.52
CA ALA A 66 3.37 15.07 -6.84
C ALA A 66 4.19 14.68 -5.60
N LEU A 67 3.91 15.28 -4.43
CA LEU A 67 4.54 14.94 -3.16
C LEU A 67 4.22 13.49 -2.77
N LYS A 68 2.94 13.10 -2.79
CA LYS A 68 2.48 11.74 -2.53
C LYS A 68 3.16 10.74 -3.44
N ASN A 69 3.14 10.98 -4.75
CA ASN A 69 3.75 10.10 -5.75
C ASN A 69 5.26 9.98 -5.52
N ARG A 70 5.95 11.09 -5.25
CA ARG A 70 7.38 11.09 -4.95
C ARG A 70 7.71 10.30 -3.69
N VAL A 71 6.91 10.44 -2.63
CA VAL A 71 7.08 9.66 -1.39
C VAL A 71 6.88 8.17 -1.68
N LEU A 72 5.79 7.80 -2.35
CA LEU A 72 5.52 6.39 -2.67
C LEU A 72 6.59 5.80 -3.61
N ASP A 73 7.06 6.57 -4.60
CA ASP A 73 8.13 6.16 -5.51
C ASP A 73 9.47 6.00 -4.78
N SER A 74 9.80 6.89 -3.82
CA SER A 74 10.99 6.74 -2.97
C SER A 74 10.96 5.48 -2.10
N LEU A 75 9.76 4.97 -1.78
CA LEU A 75 9.55 3.70 -1.10
C LEU A 75 9.45 2.51 -2.08
N GLY A 76 9.53 2.79 -3.38
CA GLY A 76 9.33 1.85 -4.48
C GLY A 76 7.87 1.48 -4.74
N ILE A 77 6.91 2.00 -3.97
CA ILE A 77 5.50 1.57 -3.93
C ILE A 77 4.70 2.06 -5.15
N GLY A 78 5.15 3.11 -5.82
CA GLY A 78 4.39 3.88 -6.82
C GLY A 78 4.24 3.31 -8.24
N GLN A 79 4.69 2.09 -8.57
CA GLN A 79 4.43 1.54 -9.91
C GLN A 79 3.07 0.82 -9.99
N SER A 80 1.98 1.59 -10.03
CA SER A 80 0.90 1.22 -10.94
C SER A 80 1.38 1.58 -12.34
N ILE A 81 1.47 0.59 -13.24
CA ILE A 81 1.81 0.81 -14.64
C ILE A 81 0.71 1.67 -15.26
N SER A 82 0.81 3.00 -15.17
CA SER A 82 0.16 3.89 -16.12
C SER A 82 0.92 3.70 -17.42
N ILE A 83 0.35 2.89 -18.32
CA ILE A 83 0.83 2.75 -19.70
C ILE A 83 1.01 4.18 -20.23
N PRO A 84 2.22 4.63 -20.59
CA PRO A 84 2.39 5.96 -21.15
C PRO A 84 1.62 6.01 -22.45
N GLU A 85 0.58 6.85 -22.49
CA GLU A 85 -0.02 7.29 -23.73
C GLU A 85 1.11 7.93 -24.55
N ALA A 86 1.33 7.36 -25.73
CA ALA A 86 2.51 7.58 -26.55
C ALA A 86 2.63 9.05 -26.98
N VAL A 87 3.43 9.82 -26.26
CA VAL A 87 3.93 11.11 -26.76
C VAL A 87 5.11 10.81 -27.68
N ALA A 88 4.80 10.64 -28.97
CA ALA A 88 5.80 10.72 -30.02
C ALA A 88 6.37 12.14 -30.07
N HIS A 89 7.70 12.27 -29.99
CA HIS A 89 8.60 13.39 -30.32
C HIS A 89 9.72 13.45 -29.25
N ARG A 90 11.03 13.51 -29.53
CA ARG A 90 11.80 13.75 -30.77
C ARG A 90 13.25 13.32 -30.54
N ASP A 91 13.88 12.96 -31.66
CA ASP A 91 15.30 13.07 -32.04
C ASP A 91 16.44 12.82 -31.05
N ARG A 92 17.20 11.78 -31.41
CA ARG A 92 18.57 11.47 -31.02
C ARG A 92 19.51 12.61 -31.42
N SER A 93 20.41 12.97 -30.51
CA SER A 93 21.76 13.41 -30.87
C SER A 93 22.77 12.61 -30.04
N PRO A 94 23.72 11.88 -30.66
CA PRO A 94 24.79 11.20 -29.97
C PRO A 94 25.94 12.18 -29.74
N GLY A 95 26.36 12.32 -28.48
CA GLY A 95 27.53 13.10 -28.10
C GLY A 95 28.33 12.31 -27.07
N ASP A 96 29.44 11.74 -27.55
CA ASP A 96 30.50 11.11 -26.78
C ASP A 96 30.91 11.96 -25.57
N SER A 97 31.15 11.31 -24.43
CA SER A 97 32.11 11.81 -23.45
C SER A 97 32.66 10.66 -22.62
N GLU A 98 33.98 10.58 -22.70
CA GLU A 98 34.90 9.59 -22.19
C GLU A 98 34.87 9.41 -20.67
N GLY A 99 35.43 8.28 -20.26
CA GLY A 99 35.48 7.82 -18.89
C GLY A 99 36.47 8.58 -18.01
N VAL A 100 36.15 8.60 -16.71
CA VAL A 100 37.12 8.71 -15.64
C VAL A 100 36.75 7.69 -14.57
N ALA A 101 37.46 6.58 -14.54
CA ALA A 101 37.38 5.60 -13.48
C ALA A 101 38.16 6.13 -12.26
N VAL A 102 37.45 6.44 -11.17
CA VAL A 102 38.06 6.73 -9.86
C VAL A 102 37.89 5.49 -8.97
N PRO A 103 38.98 4.93 -8.40
CA PRO A 103 38.86 3.82 -7.47
C PRO A 103 38.39 4.33 -6.10
N ALA A 104 37.15 4.01 -5.73
CA ALA A 104 36.61 4.30 -4.41
C ALA A 104 37.09 3.27 -3.38
N LYS A 105 37.93 3.74 -2.44
CA LYS A 105 38.38 3.06 -1.22
C LYS A 105 37.17 2.61 -0.37
N PRO A 106 37.08 1.34 0.07
CA PRO A 106 36.01 0.90 0.98
C PRO A 106 36.15 1.63 2.33
N ARG A 107 35.19 2.50 2.64
CA ARG A 107 35.05 3.12 3.96
C ARG A 107 34.12 2.23 4.77
N GLU A 108 34.71 1.46 5.68
CA GLU A 108 34.02 0.70 6.72
C GLU A 108 33.10 1.65 7.52
N ALA A 109 31.80 1.42 7.43
CA ALA A 109 30.81 2.21 8.16
C ALA A 109 30.66 1.65 9.58
N PRO A 110 30.71 2.48 10.63
CA PRO A 110 30.43 2.04 11.99
C PRO A 110 28.97 1.58 12.10
N SER A 111 28.79 0.38 12.63
CA SER A 111 27.49 -0.24 12.90
C SER A 111 26.81 0.52 14.04
N VAL A 112 25.98 1.50 13.69
CA VAL A 112 25.12 2.21 14.63
C VAL A 112 24.00 1.25 15.03
N THR A 113 24.00 0.83 16.29
CA THR A 113 22.91 0.07 16.90
C THR A 113 21.68 0.98 16.96
N ILE A 114 20.77 0.85 16.00
CA ILE A 114 19.52 1.61 15.99
C ILE A 114 18.65 1.07 17.13
N PRO A 115 18.31 1.88 18.16
CA PRO A 115 17.40 1.45 19.21
C PRO A 115 16.03 1.10 18.59
N LYS A 116 15.46 -0.02 19.03
CA LYS A 116 14.14 -0.51 18.63
C LYS A 116 13.13 0.66 18.73
N PRO A 117 12.52 1.11 17.62
CA PRO A 117 11.56 2.20 17.66
C PRO A 117 10.42 1.84 18.60
N PRO A 118 9.99 2.74 19.50
CA PRO A 118 8.78 2.54 20.26
C PRO A 118 7.63 2.26 19.28
N VAL A 119 6.80 1.28 19.62
CA VAL A 119 5.54 1.03 18.91
C VAL A 119 4.79 2.36 18.86
N PRO A 120 4.53 2.94 17.67
CA PRO A 120 3.84 4.22 17.61
C PRO A 120 2.47 4.03 18.25
N PRO A 121 2.10 4.89 19.23
CA PRO A 121 0.77 4.88 19.77
C PRO A 121 -0.21 5.06 18.61
N ILE A 122 -1.24 4.22 18.57
CA ILE A 122 -2.42 4.41 17.72
C ILE A 122 -2.82 5.89 17.91
N PRO A 123 -2.84 6.71 16.85
CA PRO A 123 -3.19 8.12 17.00
C PRO A 123 -4.50 8.21 17.76
N PRO A 124 -4.58 9.00 18.84
CA PRO A 124 -5.82 9.18 19.58
C PRO A 124 -6.88 9.60 18.56
N ALA A 125 -7.98 8.83 18.49
CA ALA A 125 -9.09 9.09 17.60
C ALA A 125 -9.44 10.57 17.68
N ASP A 126 -9.28 11.28 16.56
CA ASP A 126 -9.56 12.70 16.50
C ASP A 126 -11.02 12.93 16.90
N ALA A 127 -11.30 13.98 17.66
CA ALA A 127 -12.59 14.21 18.32
C ALA A 127 -13.71 14.44 17.29
N GLY A 128 -14.26 13.34 16.75
CA GLY A 128 -15.22 13.36 15.64
C GLY A 128 -15.18 12.11 14.76
N GLN A 129 -14.13 11.29 14.85
CA GLN A 129 -14.03 10.04 14.09
C GLN A 129 -14.76 8.90 14.80
N THR A 130 -15.54 8.13 14.03
CA THR A 130 -16.25 6.94 14.50
C THR A 130 -15.68 5.71 13.81
N VAL A 131 -15.50 4.62 14.55
CA VAL A 131 -14.96 3.37 14.00
C VAL A 131 -16.05 2.68 13.17
N VAL A 132 -15.76 2.50 11.88
CA VAL A 132 -16.62 1.79 10.93
C VAL A 132 -16.06 0.39 10.72
N THR A 133 -16.90 -0.62 10.95
CA THR A 133 -16.54 -2.03 10.76
C THR A 133 -17.06 -2.53 9.42
N PHE A 134 -16.15 -2.91 8.53
CA PHE A 134 -16.48 -3.62 7.31
C PHE A 134 -16.44 -5.12 7.56
N ARG A 135 -17.49 -5.82 7.16
CA ARG A 135 -17.60 -7.28 7.28
C ARG A 135 -17.89 -7.88 5.91
N CYS A 136 -17.30 -9.03 5.65
CA CYS A 136 -17.66 -9.85 4.51
C CYS A 136 -17.61 -11.32 4.93
N GLU A 137 -18.71 -12.03 4.72
CA GLU A 137 -18.85 -13.42 5.16
C GLU A 137 -18.41 -14.42 4.07
N SER A 138 -18.55 -14.03 2.80
CA SER A 138 -18.29 -14.85 1.62
C SER A 138 -17.03 -14.45 0.84
N CYS A 139 -16.35 -13.36 1.25
CA CYS A 139 -15.18 -12.86 0.53
C CYS A 139 -14.03 -13.86 0.56
N THR A 140 -13.66 -14.36 -0.62
CA THR A 140 -12.54 -15.27 -0.83
C THR A 140 -11.66 -14.75 -1.96
N GLY A 141 -10.38 -15.12 -1.95
CA GLY A 141 -9.45 -14.74 -3.02
C GLY A 141 -8.88 -13.32 -2.91
N LYS A 142 -8.56 -12.68 -4.04
CA LYS A 142 -7.93 -11.35 -4.03
C LYS A 142 -9.04 -10.33 -3.86
N VAL A 143 -8.90 -9.45 -2.88
CA VAL A 143 -9.92 -8.45 -2.59
C VAL A 143 -9.28 -7.06 -2.54
N LYS A 144 -9.95 -6.08 -3.13
CA LYS A 144 -9.59 -4.66 -3.05
C LYS A 144 -10.79 -3.87 -2.55
N LEU A 145 -10.58 -3.02 -1.54
CA LEU A 145 -11.57 -2.11 -0.98
C LEU A 145 -11.11 -0.68 -1.24
N GLU A 146 -11.96 0.13 -1.84
CA GLU A 146 -11.75 1.57 -2.06
C GLU A 146 -12.88 2.33 -1.39
N ILE A 147 -12.55 3.26 -0.49
CA ILE A 147 -13.50 4.10 0.23
C ILE A 147 -13.18 5.55 -0.09
N THR A 148 -14.13 6.28 -0.67
CA THR A 148 -13.95 7.69 -1.03
C THR A 148 -15.05 8.57 -0.44
N SER A 149 -14.68 9.73 0.10
CA SER A 149 -15.65 10.76 0.45
C SER A 149 -16.00 11.59 -0.80
N PRO A 150 -17.27 11.94 -1.05
CA PRO A 150 -17.63 12.84 -2.12
C PRO A 150 -17.41 14.32 -1.75
N THR A 151 -17.33 14.64 -0.45
CA THR A 151 -17.23 16.01 0.06
C THR A 151 -15.81 16.37 0.49
N GLU A 152 -14.98 15.39 0.75
CA GLU A 152 -13.60 15.55 1.20
C GLU A 152 -12.69 14.82 0.21
N ASP A 153 -11.45 15.30 0.01
CA ASP A 153 -10.43 14.62 -0.82
C ASP A 153 -9.87 13.36 -0.13
N TYR A 154 -10.72 12.64 0.59
CA TYR A 154 -10.41 11.45 1.35
C TYR A 154 -10.59 10.19 0.49
N SER A 155 -9.52 9.41 0.38
CA SER A 155 -9.54 8.11 -0.31
C SER A 155 -8.65 7.09 0.41
N ILE A 156 -9.22 5.95 0.76
CA ILE A 156 -8.48 4.80 1.29
C ILE A 156 -8.60 3.62 0.35
N GLU A 157 -7.45 3.03 0.01
CA GLU A 157 -7.33 1.79 -0.74
C GLU A 157 -6.72 0.68 0.13
N ARG A 158 -7.32 -0.52 0.08
CA ARG A 158 -6.85 -1.71 0.79
C ARG A 158 -6.92 -2.94 -0.09
N ASP A 159 -5.80 -3.64 -0.21
CA ASP A 159 -5.71 -4.89 -0.96
C ASP A 159 -5.35 -6.06 -0.04
N ALA A 160 -6.03 -7.19 -0.18
CA ALA A 160 -5.59 -8.48 0.35
C ALA A 160 -5.52 -9.52 -0.78
N LYS A 161 -4.45 -10.34 -0.77
CA LYS A 161 -4.22 -11.37 -1.80
C LYS A 161 -4.64 -12.75 -1.27
N VAL A 162 -4.94 -13.67 -2.19
CA VAL A 162 -5.54 -15.02 -1.97
C VAL A 162 -4.83 -15.89 -0.91
N ASN A 163 -3.59 -15.61 -0.53
CA ASN A 163 -2.76 -16.51 0.26
C ASN A 163 -2.13 -15.86 1.50
N THR A 164 -2.64 -14.72 1.98
CA THR A 164 -2.24 -14.17 3.27
C THR A 164 -3.21 -14.63 4.35
N ASP A 165 -2.69 -15.22 5.45
CA ASP A 165 -3.49 -15.59 6.65
C ASP A 165 -4.23 -14.40 7.28
N LYS A 166 -3.91 -13.18 6.83
CA LYS A 166 -4.63 -11.96 7.16
C LYS A 166 -5.87 -11.85 6.27
N ARG A 167 -7.01 -12.32 6.81
CA ARG A 167 -8.33 -12.00 6.27
C ARG A 167 -8.49 -10.48 6.24
N LEU A 168 -8.88 -9.92 5.10
CA LEU A 168 -9.18 -8.48 5.00
C LEU A 168 -10.32 -8.12 5.97
N PHE A 169 -11.26 -9.03 6.18
CA PHE A 169 -12.42 -8.83 7.03
C PHE A 169 -12.35 -9.68 8.31
N PRO A 170 -12.87 -9.19 9.45
CA PRO A 170 -13.44 -7.86 9.64
C PRO A 170 -12.38 -6.76 9.65
N TYR A 171 -12.70 -5.61 9.04
CA TYR A 171 -11.81 -4.46 8.95
C TYR A 171 -12.42 -3.28 9.69
N GLN A 172 -11.61 -2.51 10.42
CA GLN A 172 -12.07 -1.35 11.18
C GLN A 172 -11.28 -0.12 10.75
N ILE A 173 -11.98 0.97 10.42
CA ILE A 173 -11.38 2.25 10.04
C ILE A 173 -12.06 3.36 10.83
N PRO A 174 -11.32 4.29 11.45
CA PRO A 174 -11.91 5.51 11.94
C PRO A 174 -12.27 6.42 10.76
N LEU A 175 -13.55 6.75 10.61
CA LEU A 175 -14.08 7.67 9.60
C LEU A 175 -14.81 8.83 10.29
N SER A 176 -14.69 10.03 9.73
CA SER A 176 -15.53 11.17 10.14
C SER A 176 -17.00 10.90 9.81
N SER A 177 -17.93 11.61 10.46
CA SER A 177 -19.34 11.52 10.08
C SER A 177 -19.56 12.13 8.70
N GLY A 178 -20.20 11.40 7.80
CA GLY A 178 -20.39 11.84 6.41
C GLY A 178 -20.90 10.74 5.49
N GLU A 179 -21.07 11.08 4.21
CA GLU A 179 -21.36 10.10 3.16
C GLU A 179 -20.06 9.59 2.55
N TYR A 180 -20.03 8.31 2.21
CA TYR A 180 -18.88 7.66 1.58
C TYR A 180 -19.34 6.75 0.45
N ASN A 181 -18.50 6.63 -0.58
CA ASN A 181 -18.63 5.64 -1.62
C ASN A 181 -17.70 4.47 -1.31
N LEU A 182 -18.23 3.27 -1.40
CA LEU A 182 -17.50 2.01 -1.28
C LEU A 182 -17.43 1.34 -2.65
N LYS A 183 -16.23 1.03 -3.12
CA LYS A 183 -16.02 0.06 -4.20
C LYS A 183 -15.30 -1.17 -3.64
N TYR A 184 -15.82 -2.34 -3.98
CA TYR A 184 -15.22 -3.61 -3.63
C TYR A 184 -14.96 -4.41 -4.89
N TYR A 185 -13.71 -4.85 -5.05
CA TYR A 185 -13.27 -5.68 -6.16
C TYR A 185 -12.86 -7.04 -5.65
N GLN A 186 -13.22 -8.08 -6.39
CA GLN A 186 -12.79 -9.44 -6.15
C GLN A 186 -12.10 -9.96 -7.41
N ASN A 187 -10.88 -10.47 -7.25
CA ASN A 187 -10.03 -10.94 -8.34
C ASN A 187 -9.83 -9.88 -9.45
N GLY A 188 -9.81 -8.60 -9.08
CA GLY A 188 -9.67 -7.47 -10.00
C GLY A 188 -10.96 -7.02 -10.68
N VAL A 189 -12.10 -7.68 -10.41
CA VAL A 189 -13.41 -7.33 -10.98
C VAL A 189 -14.23 -6.58 -9.92
N LEU A 190 -14.78 -5.43 -10.29
CA LEU A 190 -15.70 -4.66 -9.43
C LEU A 190 -16.94 -5.50 -9.15
N GLN A 191 -17.15 -5.88 -7.89
CA GLN A 191 -18.31 -6.67 -7.45
C GLN A 191 -19.40 -5.76 -6.87
N ILE A 192 -19.00 -4.76 -6.09
CA ILE A 192 -19.94 -3.87 -5.41
C ILE A 192 -19.48 -2.42 -5.57
N GLN A 193 -20.44 -1.55 -5.88
CA GLN A 193 -20.32 -0.12 -5.73
C GLN A 193 -21.54 0.35 -4.94
N SER A 194 -21.33 0.87 -3.73
CA SER A 194 -22.41 1.29 -2.84
C SER A 194 -22.07 2.59 -2.13
N LYS A 195 -23.08 3.27 -1.62
CA LYS A 195 -22.93 4.43 -0.76
C LYS A 195 -23.31 4.05 0.67
N PHE A 196 -22.60 4.58 1.65
CA PHE A 196 -22.94 4.42 3.06
C PHE A 196 -22.73 5.73 3.82
N THR A 197 -23.46 5.91 4.92
CA THR A 197 -23.37 7.09 5.76
C THR A 197 -22.79 6.69 7.11
N VAL A 198 -21.78 7.42 7.56
CA VAL A 198 -21.19 7.27 8.89
C VAL A 198 -21.84 8.29 9.81
N LYS A 199 -22.48 7.81 10.87
CA LYS A 199 -23.06 8.67 11.91
C LYS A 199 -22.14 8.72 13.13
N SER A 200 -21.96 9.91 13.68
CA SER A 200 -21.20 10.11 14.91
C SER A 200 -21.90 9.44 16.09
N GLY A 201 -21.14 8.72 16.92
CA GLY A 201 -21.64 8.07 18.14
C GLY A 201 -22.45 6.79 17.93
N GLU A 202 -22.66 6.34 16.69
CA GLU A 202 -23.29 5.05 16.38
C GLU A 202 -22.24 3.99 15.99
N THR A 203 -22.52 2.71 16.24
CA THR A 203 -21.68 1.63 15.68
C THR A 203 -22.04 1.44 14.21
N ASN A 204 -21.16 1.87 13.31
CA ASN A 204 -21.37 1.77 11.88
C ASN A 204 -20.80 0.44 11.38
N THR A 205 -21.66 -0.45 10.86
CA THR A 205 -21.23 -1.72 10.25
C THR A 205 -21.66 -1.79 8.79
N VAL A 206 -20.71 -2.01 7.90
CA VAL A 206 -20.94 -2.15 6.45
C VAL A 206 -20.70 -3.61 6.05
N VAL A 207 -21.73 -4.27 5.54
CA VAL A 207 -21.65 -5.66 5.07
C VAL A 207 -21.44 -5.68 3.56
N VAL A 208 -20.26 -6.15 3.14
CA VAL A 208 -19.91 -6.45 1.76
C VAL A 208 -20.50 -7.83 1.44
N LYS A 209 -21.45 -7.90 0.49
CA LYS A 209 -22.16 -9.13 0.10
C LYS A 209 -21.72 -9.63 -1.28
#